data_AF-A0A7W2AIA5-F1
#
_entry.id   AF-A0A7W2AIA5-F1
#
_cell.length_a   1.000
_cell.length_b   1.000
_cell.length_c   1.000
_cell.angle_alpha   90.00
_cell.angle_beta   90.00
_cell.angle_gamma   90.00
#
_symmetry.space_group_name_H-M   'P 1'
#
loop_
_entity.id
_entity.type
_entity.pdbx_description
1 polymer ?
#
loop_
_entity_poly.entity_id
_entity_poly.type
_entity_poly.pdbx_seq_one_letter_code
_entity_poly.pdbx_strand_id
1 'polypeptide(L)' 'MRKKKQIGIHIDGCIFANDKNTDIDHDEFLDKFIAFVEENGWLFGGGTKRIDEDGDLAEHC' A
#
# COMPACT_ATOMS: atom_id res chain seq x y z
N MET A 1 25.93 -2.12 -23.99
CA MET A 1 25.57 -2.86 -22.76
C MET A 1 24.07 -3.15 -22.79
N ARG A 2 23.64 -4.42 -22.75
CA ARG A 2 22.19 -4.76 -22.67
C ARG A 2 21.70 -4.42 -21.26
N LYS A 3 20.89 -3.37 -21.10
CA LYS A 3 20.16 -3.12 -19.85
C LYS A 3 19.25 -4.31 -19.58
N LYS A 4 19.47 -5.05 -18.49
CA LYS A 4 18.49 -6.04 -18.02
C LYS A 4 17.22 -5.27 -17.65
N LYS A 5 16.06 -5.71 -18.14
CA LYS A 5 14.78 -5.15 -17.69
C LYS A 5 14.62 -5.50 -16.22
N GLN A 6 14.29 -4.51 -15.41
CA GLN A 6 13.89 -4.72 -14.03
C GLN A 6 12.55 -5.48 -14.02
N ILE A 7 12.48 -6.56 -13.25
CA ILE A 7 11.26 -7.33 -13.01
C ILE A 7 10.77 -6.89 -11.64
N GLY A 8 9.53 -6.42 -11.56
CA GLY A 8 8.87 -6.01 -10.32
C GLY A 8 7.60 -6.81 -10.07
N ILE A 9 7.04 -6.65 -8.87
CA ILE A 9 5.75 -7.24 -8.49
C ILE A 9 4.68 -6.15 -8.59
N HIS A 10 3.58 -6.45 -9.28
CA HIS A 10 2.40 -5.59 -9.30
C HIS A 10 1.46 -6.02 -8.17
N ILE A 11 1.04 -5.06 -7.36
CA ILE A 11 0.12 -5.26 -6.23
C ILE A 11 -1.14 -4.48 -6.56
N ASP A 12 -2.28 -5.18 -6.56
CA ASP A 12 -3.62 -4.63 -6.75
C ASP A 12 -4.54 -5.25 -5.69
N GLY A 13 -5.32 -4.42 -5.01
CA GLY A 13 -6.19 -4.85 -3.91
C GLY A 13 -6.26 -3.85 -2.76
N CYS A 14 -7.02 -4.23 -1.74
CA CYS A 14 -7.42 -3.37 -0.64
C CYS A 14 -7.21 -4.09 0.69
N ILE A 15 -6.76 -3.36 1.70
CA ILE A 15 -6.47 -3.91 3.02
C ILE A 15 -7.47 -3.30 3.98
N PHE A 16 -8.18 -4.17 4.70
CA PHE A 16 -9.13 -3.81 5.73
C PHE A 16 -8.65 -4.38 7.07
N ALA A 17 -9.03 -3.73 8.17
CA ALA A 17 -8.78 -4.31 9.47
C ALA A 17 -9.61 -5.60 9.61
N ASN A 18 -9.07 -6.56 10.36
CA ASN A 18 -9.81 -7.79 10.64
C ASN A 18 -11.07 -7.52 11.48
N ASP A 19 -11.06 -6.45 12.27
CA ASP A 19 -12.23 -5.95 12.98
C ASP A 19 -12.95 -4.88 12.14
N LYS A 20 -14.22 -5.11 11.83
CA LYS A 20 -15.04 -4.22 10.98
C LYS A 20 -15.34 -2.86 11.60
N ASN A 21 -15.08 -2.66 12.90
CA ASN A 21 -15.27 -1.38 13.58
C ASN A 21 -13.94 -0.63 13.78
N THR A 22 -12.86 -1.13 13.18
CA THR A 22 -11.53 -0.52 13.30
C THR A 22 -11.09 -0.01 11.93
N ASP A 23 -10.93 1.30 11.81
CA ASP A 23 -10.32 1.90 10.64
C ASP A 23 -8.79 1.71 10.68
N ILE A 24 -8.21 1.49 9.50
CA ILE A 24 -6.76 1.52 9.36
C ILE A 24 -6.33 2.97 9.20
N ASP A 25 -5.52 3.45 10.12
CA ASP A 25 -4.84 4.72 9.90
C ASP A 25 -3.89 4.60 8.72
N HIS A 26 -4.10 5.46 7.73
CA HIS A 26 -3.41 5.38 6.45
C HIS A 26 -1.93 5.73 6.56
N ASP A 27 -1.58 6.69 7.42
CA ASP A 27 -0.20 7.13 7.58
C ASP A 27 0.62 6.07 8.34
N GLU A 28 0.06 5.53 9.43
CA GLU A 28 0.66 4.43 10.20
C GLU A 28 0.83 3.16 9.35
N PHE A 29 -0.19 2.83 8.54
CA PHE A 29 -0.09 1.71 7.61
C PHE A 29 1.01 1.93 6.58
N LEU A 30 1.05 3.12 5.98
CA LEU A 30 2.03 3.44 4.94
C LEU A 30 3.44 3.41 5.50
N ASP A 31 3.69 3.96 6.68
CA ASP A 31 4.99 3.92 7.37
C ASP A 31 5.46 2.47 7.58
N LYS A 32 4.60 1.62 8.16
CA LYS A 32 4.91 0.19 8.37
C LYS A 32 5.12 -0.57 7.06
N PHE A 33 4.31 -0.28 6.05
CA PHE A 33 4.41 -0.92 4.74
C PHE A 33 5.70 -0.55 4.02
N ILE A 34 6.05 0.74 4.00
CA ILE A 34 7.30 1.21 3.40
C ILE A 34 8.51 0.65 4.16
N ALA A 35 8.49 0.68 5.50
CA ALA A 35 9.55 0.08 6.31
C ALA A 35 9.77 -1.40 5.95
N PHE A 36 8.70 -2.20 5.87
CA PHE A 36 8.78 -3.61 5.45
C PHE A 36 9.42 -3.79 4.06
N VAL A 37 9.04 -2.95 3.09
CA VAL A 37 9.59 -2.99 1.72
C VAL A 37 11.08 -2.66 1.72
N GLU A 38 11.48 -1.60 2.45
CA GLU A 38 12.86 -1.14 2.52
C GLU A 38 13.77 -2.11 3.29
N GLU A 39 13.27 -2.74 4.37
CA GLU A 39 14.01 -3.76 5.12
C GLU A 39 14.38 -4.98 4.24
N ASN A 40 13.58 -5.26 3.21
CA ASN A 40 13.86 -6.31 2.22
C ASN A 40 14.70 -5.82 1.02
N GLY A 41 15.13 -4.56 1.02
CA GLY A 41 15.91 -3.95 -0.06
C GLY A 41 15.10 -3.69 -1.33
N TRP A 42 13.78 -3.55 -1.21
CA TRP A 42 12.88 -3.25 -2.31
C TRP A 42 12.49 -1.78 -2.31
N LEU A 43 11.89 -1.33 -3.41
CA LEU A 43 11.39 0.03 -3.56
C LEU A 43 9.94 -0.05 -4.01
N PHE A 44 9.06 0.60 -3.25
CA PHE A 44 7.66 0.75 -3.65
C PHE A 44 7.50 2.07 -4.40
N GLY A 45 7.09 1.99 -5.67
CA GLY A 45 6.79 3.14 -6.51
C GLY A 45 5.31 3.15 -6.89
N GLY A 46 4.56 4.09 -6.34
CA GLY A 46 3.11 4.20 -6.55
C GLY A 46 2.47 5.25 -5.64
N GLY A 47 1.15 5.37 -5.73
CA GLY A 47 0.35 6.19 -4.81
C GLY A 47 -0.64 5.30 -4.08
N THR A 48 -0.83 5.54 -2.78
CA THR A 48 -1.86 4.89 -1.98
C THR A 48 -3.08 5.80 -1.88
N LYS A 49 -4.27 5.20 -1.75
CA LYS A 49 -5.53 5.91 -1.53
C LYS A 49 -6.30 5.19 -0.45
N ARG A 50 -7.01 5.95 0.40
CA ARG A 50 -8.00 5.39 1.32
C ARG A 50 -9.27 5.10 0.54
N ILE A 51 -9.82 3.92 0.77
CA ILE A 51 -11.10 3.50 0.23
C ILE A 51 -11.91 2.81 1.33
N ASP A 52 -13.23 2.80 1.20
CA ASP A 52 -14.12 2.08 2.10
C ASP A 52 -14.47 0.66 1.59
N GLU A 53 -15.34 -0.05 2.31
CA GLU A 53 -15.75 -1.44 2.00
C GLU A 53 -16.44 -1.58 0.63
N ASP A 54 -17.08 -0.53 0.11
CA ASP A 54 -17.73 -0.50 -1.22
C ASP A 54 -16.75 -0.14 -2.35
N GLY A 55 -15.52 0.24 -2.02
CA GLY A 55 -14.47 0.60 -2.97
C GLY A 55 -14.49 2.07 -3.43
N ASP A 56 -15.29 2.90 -2.78
CA ASP A 56 -15.32 4.34 -3.01
C ASP A 56 -14.17 5.05 -2.27
N LEU A 57 -13.85 6.28 -2.69
CA LEU A 57 -12.79 7.07 -2.04
C LEU A 57 -13.29 7.54 -0.67
N ALA A 58 -12.62 7.09 0.39
CA ALA A 58 -12.89 7.55 1.74
C ALA A 58 -12.30 8.96 1.92
N GLU A 59 -13.08 9.99 1.58
CA GLU A 59 -12.75 11.38 1.84
C GLU A 59 -12.98 11.72 3.32
N HIS A 60 -11.89 11.79 4.09
CA HIS A 60 -11.85 12.65 5.26
C HIS A 60 -10.44 13.22 5.46
N CYS A 61 -10.42 14.55 5.60
CA CYS A 61 -9.25 15.39 5.81
C CYS A 61 -8.83 15.39 7.28
#